data_AF-A0A953IQ37-F1
#
_entry.id   AF-A0A953IQ37-F1
#
_cell.length_a   1.000
_cell.length_b   1.000
_cell.length_c   1.000
_cell.angle_alpha   90.00
_cell.angle_beta   90.00
_cell.angle_gamma   90.00
#
_symmetry.space_group_name_H-M   'P 1'
#
loop_
_entity.id
_entity.type
_entity.pdbx_description
1 polymer ?
#
loop_
_entity_poly.entity_id
_entity_poly.type
_entity_poly.pdbx_seq_one_letter_code
_entity_poly.pdbx_strand_id
1 'polypeptide(L)'
;MLKLFRDNRITGILANSRPNDGTRALYEAKPKDVWVVPFIRPYIVQPDRHTWFKDPKIFELIESELKRGYYQGIGEFHLFGHDAKTEWVKKTVDFAVAHNLYLHAHSDEAAVDILFAHNPKVKIVWAHTGFHTAPETIEQYLRKYPNLWGELSYRYDVTEAGKLKPAWRRLFEQYPDRFIVGSDTWVTERWGQYASIMNGYRDWLAELPKDVAEKIAYRNAGRLFRK
;
A
#
# COMPACT_ATOMS: atom_id res chain seq x y z
N MET A 1 9.19 3.14 18.28
CA MET A 1 8.38 3.40 17.07
C MET A 1 7.51 4.65 17.19
N LEU A 2 6.52 4.73 18.09
CA LEU A 2 5.59 5.88 18.16
C LEU A 2 6.27 7.26 18.31
N LYS A 3 7.36 7.33 19.09
CA LYS A 3 8.18 8.55 19.20
C LYS A 3 8.73 9.00 17.84
N LEU A 4 9.22 8.06 17.03
CA LEU A 4 9.78 8.34 15.70
C LEU A 4 8.72 8.94 14.77
N PHE A 5 7.48 8.45 14.82
CA PHE A 5 6.36 9.01 14.06
C PHE A 5 6.06 10.45 14.48
N ARG A 6 5.99 10.72 15.79
CA ARG A 6 5.80 12.08 16.31
C ARG A 6 6.92 13.03 15.92
N ASP A 7 8.17 12.63 16.11
CA ASP A 7 9.35 13.42 15.76
C ASP A 7 9.35 13.77 14.27
N ASN A 8 8.74 12.91 13.44
CA ASN A 8 8.58 13.11 12.00
C ASN A 8 7.18 13.58 11.59
N ARG A 9 6.33 14.08 12.50
CA ARG A 9 4.99 14.62 12.19
C ARG A 9 4.09 13.67 11.39
N ILE A 10 4.20 12.36 11.64
CA ILE A 10 3.38 11.33 11.00
C ILE A 10 2.14 11.11 11.86
N THR A 11 0.97 11.36 11.25
CA THR A 11 -0.34 11.31 11.93
C THR A 11 -1.15 10.08 11.57
N GLY A 12 -0.70 9.29 10.59
CA GLY A 12 -1.37 8.09 10.12
C GLY A 12 -0.39 7.09 9.53
N ILE A 13 -0.63 5.80 9.75
CA ILE A 13 0.15 4.70 9.18
C ILE A 13 -0.78 3.59 8.69
N LEU A 14 -0.37 2.92 7.62
CA LEU A 14 -0.83 1.58 7.30
C LEU A 14 0.14 0.59 7.94
N ALA A 15 -0.36 -0.27 8.83
CA ALA A 15 0.44 -1.23 9.55
C ALA A 15 0.10 -2.66 9.11
N ASN A 16 1.11 -3.42 8.73
CA ASN A 16 1.04 -4.87 8.56
C ASN A 16 2.33 -5.47 9.16
N SER A 17 2.25 -6.69 9.69
CA SER A 17 3.39 -7.38 10.29
C SER A 17 3.29 -8.87 10.01
N ARG A 18 4.43 -9.55 10.05
CA ARG A 18 4.50 -11.01 9.96
C ARG A 18 5.14 -11.58 11.23
N PRO A 19 4.44 -12.42 12.00
CA PRO A 19 2.99 -12.65 11.95
C PRO A 19 2.20 -11.38 12.32
N ASN A 20 0.87 -11.42 12.27
CA ASN A 20 0.00 -10.26 12.45
C ASN A 20 0.00 -9.66 13.88
N ASP A 21 0.65 -10.30 14.85
CA ASP A 21 0.74 -9.85 16.25
C ASP A 21 1.21 -8.40 16.42
N GLY A 22 2.21 -7.98 15.65
CA GLY A 22 2.73 -6.60 15.70
C GLY A 22 1.69 -5.57 15.27
N THR A 23 0.95 -5.84 14.20
CA THR A 23 -0.16 -5.00 13.75
C THR A 23 -1.29 -4.96 14.76
N ARG A 24 -1.63 -6.09 15.38
CA ARG A 24 -2.64 -6.15 16.44
C ARG A 24 -2.23 -5.30 17.64
N ALA A 25 -1.04 -5.56 18.18
CA ALA A 25 -0.52 -4.83 19.34
C ALA A 25 -0.49 -3.32 19.08
N LEU A 26 -0.12 -2.90 17.86
CA LEU A 26 -0.08 -1.49 17.50
C LEU A 26 -1.48 -0.85 17.40
N TYR A 27 -2.44 -1.56 16.81
CA TYR A 27 -3.82 -1.06 16.69
C TYR A 27 -4.52 -1.05 18.06
N GLU A 28 -4.42 -2.15 18.82
CA GLU A 28 -5.07 -2.34 20.11
C GLU A 28 -4.50 -1.41 21.19
N ALA A 29 -3.25 -0.95 21.05
CA ALA A 29 -2.67 0.09 21.91
C ALA A 29 -3.35 1.45 21.78
N LYS A 30 -4.17 1.67 20.73
CA LYS A 30 -4.94 2.90 20.47
C LYS A 30 -4.10 4.19 20.69
N PRO A 31 -2.94 4.33 20.01
CA PRO A 31 -2.09 5.49 20.20
C PRO A 31 -2.85 6.78 19.86
N LYS A 32 -2.79 7.77 20.77
CA LYS A 32 -3.52 9.04 20.62
C LYS A 32 -3.03 9.90 19.46
N ASP A 33 -1.73 9.81 19.14
CA ASP A 33 -1.06 10.73 18.21
C ASP A 33 -0.97 10.20 16.78
N VAL A 34 -1.25 8.90 16.57
CA VAL A 34 -1.08 8.22 15.28
C VAL A 34 -2.29 7.36 15.00
N TRP A 35 -2.98 7.64 13.90
CA TRP A 35 -4.03 6.77 13.41
C TRP A 35 -3.43 5.51 12.76
N VAL A 36 -3.86 4.34 13.21
CA VAL A 36 -3.36 3.05 12.72
C VAL A 36 -4.41 2.41 11.82
N VAL A 37 -4.04 2.13 10.56
CA VAL A 37 -4.85 1.36 9.60
C VAL A 37 -4.27 -0.05 9.53
N PRO A 38 -4.91 -1.04 10.17
CA PRO A 38 -4.39 -2.40 10.21
C PRO A 38 -4.75 -3.16 8.92
N PHE A 39 -3.73 -3.76 8.30
CA PHE A 39 -3.87 -4.69 7.19
C PHE A 39 -3.41 -6.09 7.65
N ILE A 40 -4.13 -7.11 7.18
CA ILE A 40 -3.78 -8.51 7.40
C ILE A 40 -2.60 -8.85 6.49
N ARG A 41 -1.43 -9.16 7.04
CA ARG A 41 -0.35 -9.76 6.26
C ARG A 41 -0.71 -11.23 6.00
N PRO A 42 -0.77 -11.70 4.74
CA PRO A 42 -1.12 -13.08 4.43
C PRO A 42 0.09 -14.02 4.59
N TYR A 43 0.88 -13.85 5.64
CA TYR A 43 2.09 -14.63 5.93
C TYR A 43 2.10 -15.06 7.40
N ILE A 44 2.34 -16.35 7.64
CA ILE A 44 2.65 -16.90 8.96
C ILE A 44 4.16 -16.81 9.18
N VAL A 45 4.94 -17.25 8.19
CA VAL A 45 6.41 -17.29 8.19
C VAL A 45 7.00 -16.63 6.94
N GLN A 46 8.31 -16.34 6.96
CA GLN A 46 8.96 -15.61 5.87
C GLN A 46 8.77 -16.25 4.48
N PRO A 47 8.89 -17.59 4.34
CA PRO A 47 8.73 -18.25 3.04
C PRO A 47 7.37 -18.08 2.38
N ASP A 48 6.31 -17.83 3.17
CA ASP A 48 4.94 -17.63 2.66
C ASP A 48 4.86 -16.46 1.67
N ARG A 49 5.84 -15.53 1.71
CA ARG A 49 6.03 -14.48 0.71
C ARG A 49 5.97 -15.02 -0.72
N HIS A 50 6.46 -16.24 -0.93
CA HIS A 50 6.60 -16.87 -2.24
C HIS A 50 5.55 -17.95 -2.52
N THR A 51 4.71 -18.29 -1.55
CA THR A 51 3.83 -19.47 -1.65
C THR A 51 2.39 -19.22 -1.22
N TRP A 52 2.07 -18.08 -0.61
CA TRP A 52 0.75 -17.81 -0.03
C TRP A 52 -0.41 -18.02 -1.01
N PHE A 53 -0.20 -17.67 -2.27
CA PHE A 53 -1.19 -17.80 -3.35
C PHE A 53 -1.48 -19.26 -3.74
N LYS A 54 -0.82 -20.26 -3.14
CA LYS A 54 -1.06 -21.69 -3.36
C LYS A 54 -1.45 -22.42 -2.07
N ASP A 55 -1.53 -21.72 -0.93
CA ASP A 55 -1.72 -22.36 0.37
C ASP A 55 -3.10 -22.05 0.98
N PRO A 56 -4.01 -23.04 1.11
CA PRO A 56 -5.31 -22.86 1.80
C PRO A 56 -5.18 -22.32 3.22
N LYS A 57 -4.11 -22.66 3.95
CA LYS A 57 -3.93 -22.24 5.34
C LYS A 57 -3.75 -20.74 5.48
N ILE A 58 -3.22 -20.09 4.44
CA ILE A 58 -3.13 -18.63 4.42
C ILE A 58 -4.51 -18.00 4.25
N PHE A 59 -5.39 -18.61 3.46
CA PHE A 59 -6.77 -18.13 3.36
C PHE A 59 -7.51 -18.28 4.70
N GLU A 60 -7.35 -19.42 5.38
CA GLU A 60 -7.89 -19.62 6.73
C GLU A 60 -7.36 -18.59 7.74
N LEU A 61 -6.06 -18.24 7.65
CA LEU A 61 -5.48 -17.14 8.45
C LEU A 61 -6.19 -15.81 8.18
N ILE A 62 -6.42 -15.46 6.91
CA ILE A 62 -7.10 -14.21 6.53
C ILE A 62 -8.53 -14.18 7.12
N GLU A 63 -9.29 -15.27 6.98
CA GLU A 63 -10.63 -15.38 7.54
C GLU A 63 -10.63 -15.26 9.08
N SER A 64 -9.65 -15.88 9.74
CA SER A 64 -9.49 -15.83 11.19
C SER A 64 -9.16 -14.42 11.69
N GLU A 65 -8.22 -13.73 11.07
CA GLU A 65 -7.84 -12.36 11.44
C GLU A 65 -9.00 -11.38 11.24
N LEU A 66 -9.77 -11.52 10.15
CA LEU A 66 -10.88 -10.62 9.87
C LEU A 66 -11.96 -10.63 10.96
N LYS A 67 -12.16 -11.78 11.65
CA LYS A 67 -13.14 -11.90 12.76
C LYS A 67 -12.89 -10.91 13.90
N ARG A 68 -11.70 -10.31 13.98
CA ARG A 68 -11.38 -9.26 14.96
C ARG A 68 -12.08 -7.92 14.69
N GLY A 69 -12.58 -7.72 13.48
CA GLY A 69 -13.52 -6.64 13.14
C GLY A 69 -12.92 -5.26 12.87
N TYR A 70 -11.60 -5.10 12.89
CA TYR A 70 -10.95 -3.79 12.67
C TYR A 70 -10.04 -3.71 11.44
N TYR A 71 -9.78 -4.83 10.76
CA TYR A 71 -8.93 -4.83 9.56
C TYR A 71 -9.58 -4.11 8.40
N GLN A 72 -8.77 -3.37 7.64
CA GLN A 72 -9.23 -2.61 6.48
C GLN A 72 -8.68 -3.11 5.15
N GLY A 73 -7.72 -4.04 5.19
CA GLY A 73 -7.14 -4.58 3.98
C GLY A 73 -6.31 -5.83 4.22
N ILE A 74 -5.81 -6.39 3.12
CA ILE A 74 -4.96 -7.59 3.06
C ILE A 74 -3.69 -7.18 2.32
N GLY A 75 -2.54 -7.45 2.94
CA GLY A 75 -1.21 -7.15 2.40
C GLY A 75 -0.38 -6.29 3.35
N GLU A 76 0.76 -5.78 2.93
CA GLU A 76 1.32 -5.97 1.59
C GLU A 76 1.62 -7.46 1.30
N PHE A 77 1.32 -7.92 0.09
CA PHE A 77 1.68 -9.26 -0.37
C PHE A 77 2.43 -9.20 -1.70
N HIS A 78 3.21 -10.24 -1.97
CA HIS A 78 4.00 -10.39 -3.20
C HIS A 78 3.27 -11.32 -4.16
N LEU A 79 3.06 -10.86 -5.38
CA LEU A 79 2.30 -11.60 -6.39
C LEU A 79 2.69 -11.13 -7.79
N PHE A 80 3.10 -12.05 -8.66
CA PHE A 80 3.63 -11.68 -9.98
C PHE A 80 3.10 -12.61 -11.07
N GLY A 81 2.81 -12.05 -12.24
CA GLY A 81 2.43 -12.78 -13.44
C GLY A 81 1.39 -13.88 -13.20
N HIS A 82 1.74 -15.11 -13.59
CA HIS A 82 0.80 -16.24 -13.58
C HIS A 82 0.44 -16.74 -12.17
N ASP A 83 1.23 -16.42 -11.14
CA ASP A 83 0.91 -16.80 -9.76
C ASP A 83 -0.37 -16.10 -9.27
N ALA A 84 -0.76 -14.97 -9.89
CA ALA A 84 -2.03 -14.31 -9.62
C ALA A 84 -3.26 -15.12 -10.07
N LYS A 85 -3.12 -16.13 -10.93
CA LYS A 85 -4.25 -16.86 -11.52
C LYS A 85 -4.81 -17.96 -10.63
N THR A 86 -4.18 -18.25 -9.48
CA THR A 86 -4.59 -19.38 -8.65
C THR A 86 -5.98 -19.18 -8.06
N GLU A 87 -6.64 -20.30 -7.72
CA GLU A 87 -7.95 -20.27 -7.09
C GLU A 87 -7.93 -19.56 -5.73
N TRP A 88 -6.82 -19.63 -4.99
CA TRP A 88 -6.68 -19.00 -3.68
C TRP A 88 -6.56 -17.48 -3.77
N VAL A 89 -5.88 -16.97 -4.81
CA VAL A 89 -5.88 -15.53 -5.11
C VAL A 89 -7.28 -15.08 -5.47
N LYS A 90 -7.99 -15.81 -6.35
CA LYS A 90 -9.38 -15.50 -6.69
C LYS A 90 -10.28 -15.45 -5.46
N LYS A 91 -10.23 -16.48 -4.61
CA LYS A 91 -10.98 -16.52 -3.33
C LYS A 91 -10.64 -15.33 -2.44
N THR A 92 -9.37 -14.95 -2.35
CA THR A 92 -8.91 -13.80 -1.55
C THR A 92 -9.45 -12.48 -2.12
N VAL A 93 -9.45 -12.31 -3.44
CA VAL A 93 -10.02 -11.13 -4.12
C VAL A 93 -11.52 -11.03 -3.85
N ASP A 94 -12.27 -12.11 -4.06
CA ASP A 94 -13.72 -12.14 -3.84
C ASP A 94 -14.07 -11.88 -2.37
N PHE A 95 -13.30 -12.47 -1.45
CA PHE A 95 -13.42 -12.22 -0.02
C PHE A 95 -13.17 -10.75 0.32
N ALA A 96 -12.10 -10.15 -0.22
CA ALA A 96 -11.81 -8.72 0.00
C ALA A 96 -12.94 -7.82 -0.52
N VAL A 97 -13.52 -8.13 -1.68
CA VAL A 97 -14.68 -7.40 -2.22
C VAL A 97 -15.90 -7.55 -1.32
N ALA A 98 -16.24 -8.78 -0.90
CA ALA A 98 -17.38 -9.06 -0.03
C ALA A 98 -17.30 -8.33 1.31
N HIS A 99 -16.08 -8.16 1.84
CA HIS A 99 -15.83 -7.50 3.12
C HIS A 99 -15.36 -6.03 2.99
N ASN A 100 -15.40 -5.46 1.79
CA ASN A 100 -15.01 -4.07 1.52
C ASN A 100 -13.59 -3.74 2.04
N LEU A 101 -12.65 -4.66 1.80
CA LEU A 101 -11.24 -4.59 2.12
C LEU A 101 -10.41 -4.12 0.92
N TYR A 102 -9.30 -3.46 1.19
CA TYR A 102 -8.28 -3.11 0.19
C TYR A 102 -7.23 -4.22 0.06
N LEU A 103 -6.74 -4.46 -1.14
CA LEU A 103 -5.53 -5.26 -1.36
C LEU A 103 -4.32 -4.33 -1.44
N HIS A 104 -3.29 -4.57 -0.65
CA HIS A 104 -1.99 -3.93 -0.81
C HIS A 104 -1.08 -4.89 -1.57
N ALA A 105 -0.92 -4.67 -2.87
CA ALA A 105 -0.28 -5.60 -3.79
C ALA A 105 1.11 -5.10 -4.19
N HIS A 106 2.15 -5.79 -3.72
CA HIS A 106 3.48 -5.73 -4.32
C HIS A 106 3.51 -6.67 -5.51
N SER A 107 3.27 -6.11 -6.69
CA SER A 107 3.00 -6.89 -7.89
C SER A 107 3.44 -6.19 -9.18
N ASP A 108 3.57 -6.97 -10.24
CA ASP A 108 3.72 -6.46 -11.61
C ASP A 108 2.36 -6.06 -12.22
N GLU A 109 2.42 -5.43 -13.39
CA GLU A 109 1.27 -5.03 -14.21
C GLU A 109 0.35 -6.22 -14.53
N ALA A 110 0.94 -7.36 -14.90
CA ALA A 110 0.21 -8.57 -15.25
C ALA A 110 -0.63 -9.10 -14.08
N ALA A 111 -0.08 -9.13 -12.87
CA ALA A 111 -0.82 -9.53 -11.68
C ALA A 111 -1.94 -8.52 -11.35
N VAL A 112 -1.73 -7.21 -11.52
CA VAL A 112 -2.80 -6.20 -11.35
C VAL A 112 -3.96 -6.47 -12.31
N ASP A 113 -3.66 -6.71 -13.59
CA ASP A 113 -4.67 -7.06 -14.60
C ASP A 113 -5.46 -8.32 -14.20
N ILE A 114 -4.77 -9.35 -13.69
CA ILE A 114 -5.40 -10.59 -13.25
C ILE A 114 -6.26 -10.38 -11.99
N LEU A 115 -5.83 -9.57 -11.03
CA LEU A 115 -6.61 -9.26 -9.83
C LEU A 115 -7.94 -8.57 -10.20
N PHE A 116 -7.92 -7.61 -11.12
CA PHE A 116 -9.15 -6.98 -11.63
C PHE A 116 -9.99 -7.94 -12.48
N ALA A 117 -9.37 -8.88 -13.21
CA ALA A 117 -10.09 -9.90 -13.96
C ALA A 117 -10.82 -10.90 -13.03
N HIS A 118 -10.25 -11.22 -11.87
CA HIS A 118 -10.92 -12.05 -10.86
C HIS A 118 -12.19 -11.39 -10.34
N ASN A 119 -12.11 -10.09 -10.02
CA ASN A 119 -13.27 -9.31 -9.63
C ASN A 119 -13.07 -7.81 -9.94
N PRO A 120 -13.85 -7.19 -10.85
CA PRO A 120 -13.65 -5.80 -11.25
C PRO A 120 -13.98 -4.78 -10.13
N LYS A 121 -14.60 -5.22 -9.03
CA LYS A 121 -14.91 -4.37 -7.86
C LYS A 121 -13.77 -4.32 -6.84
N VAL A 122 -12.68 -5.08 -7.04
CA VAL A 122 -11.53 -5.08 -6.14
C VAL A 122 -10.94 -3.69 -5.99
N LYS A 123 -10.46 -3.37 -4.78
CA LYS A 123 -9.77 -2.12 -4.46
C LYS A 123 -8.31 -2.42 -4.22
N ILE A 124 -7.41 -1.81 -4.98
CA ILE A 124 -5.98 -2.13 -4.94
C ILE A 124 -5.16 -0.89 -4.62
N VAL A 125 -4.36 -0.97 -3.57
CA VAL A 125 -3.18 -0.13 -3.33
C VAL A 125 -1.99 -0.88 -3.95
N TRP A 126 -1.46 -0.35 -5.04
CA TRP A 126 -0.34 -0.96 -5.77
C TRP A 126 0.98 -0.50 -5.14
N ALA A 127 1.61 -1.41 -4.39
CA ALA A 127 2.82 -1.12 -3.64
C ALA A 127 3.93 -0.67 -4.59
N HIS A 128 4.60 0.43 -4.23
CA HIS A 128 5.60 1.08 -5.06
C HIS A 128 5.10 1.43 -6.48
N THR A 129 3.80 1.39 -6.75
CA THR A 129 3.21 1.63 -8.07
C THR A 129 3.95 0.87 -9.19
N GLY A 130 4.22 -0.41 -8.96
CA GLY A 130 4.90 -1.29 -9.93
C GLY A 130 6.43 -1.22 -9.93
N PHE A 131 7.04 -0.48 -8.98
CA PHE A 131 8.48 -0.32 -8.73
C PHE A 131 9.25 0.36 -9.87
N HIS A 132 9.21 -0.23 -11.07
CA HIS A 132 9.89 0.23 -12.28
C HIS A 132 8.93 0.65 -13.40
N THR A 133 7.62 0.55 -13.19
CA THR A 133 6.61 0.96 -14.19
C THR A 133 6.75 2.45 -14.52
N ALA A 134 6.93 2.76 -15.81
CA ALA A 134 7.06 4.14 -16.28
C ALA A 134 5.77 4.96 -16.04
N PRO A 135 5.86 6.29 -15.78
CA PRO A 135 4.70 7.16 -15.56
C PRO A 135 3.58 7.03 -16.63
N GLU A 136 3.95 6.86 -17.89
CA GLU A 136 3.00 6.69 -19.00
C GLU A 136 2.20 5.39 -18.87
N THR A 137 2.83 4.30 -18.44
CA THR A 137 2.15 3.02 -18.18
C THR A 137 1.30 3.12 -16.92
N ILE A 138 1.79 3.79 -15.85
CA ILE A 138 0.99 4.03 -14.64
C ILE A 138 -0.30 4.78 -15.01
N GLU A 139 -0.21 5.81 -15.83
CA GLU A 139 -1.38 6.55 -16.31
C GLU A 139 -2.41 5.65 -17.01
N GLN A 140 -1.95 4.75 -17.90
CA GLN A 140 -2.84 3.81 -18.59
C GLN A 140 -3.59 2.92 -17.58
N TYR A 141 -2.91 2.42 -16.55
CA TYR A 141 -3.51 1.61 -15.49
C TYR A 141 -4.50 2.39 -14.63
N LEU A 142 -4.19 3.64 -14.27
CA LEU A 142 -5.08 4.50 -13.49
C LEU A 142 -6.37 4.85 -14.27
N ARG A 143 -6.28 5.02 -15.60
CA ARG A 143 -7.43 5.20 -16.50
C ARG A 143 -8.26 3.92 -16.63
N LYS A 144 -7.60 2.78 -16.82
CA LYS A 144 -8.24 1.47 -17.01
C LYS A 144 -8.99 1.01 -15.75
N TYR A 145 -8.43 1.27 -14.57
CA TYR A 145 -8.96 0.76 -13.30
C TYR A 145 -9.28 1.88 -12.31
N PRO A 146 -10.56 2.26 -12.14
CA PRO A 146 -10.95 3.33 -11.21
C PRO A 146 -10.62 3.04 -9.73
N ASN A 147 -10.56 1.76 -9.35
CA ASN A 147 -10.29 1.30 -7.98
C ASN A 147 -8.81 0.93 -7.74
N LEU A 148 -7.90 1.55 -8.48
CA LEU A 148 -6.45 1.39 -8.33
C LEU A 148 -5.84 2.66 -7.69
N TRP A 149 -4.97 2.53 -6.71
CA TRP A 149 -4.20 3.64 -6.14
C TRP A 149 -2.73 3.27 -6.14
N GLY A 150 -1.86 4.21 -6.52
CA GLY A 150 -0.42 4.04 -6.42
C GLY A 150 0.08 4.34 -5.00
N GLU A 151 0.93 3.47 -4.47
CA GLU A 151 1.73 3.75 -3.27
C GLU A 151 3.16 4.09 -3.71
N LEU A 152 3.74 5.15 -3.15
CA LEU A 152 4.96 5.79 -3.69
C LEU A 152 6.27 5.43 -2.96
N SER A 153 6.24 4.57 -1.94
CA SER A 153 7.46 4.11 -1.30
C SER A 153 8.38 3.43 -2.34
N TYR A 154 9.70 3.52 -2.15
CA TYR A 154 10.72 3.02 -3.09
C TYR A 154 10.73 3.62 -4.51
N ARG A 155 9.87 4.58 -4.84
CA ARG A 155 9.89 5.29 -6.13
C ARG A 155 10.93 6.40 -6.19
N TYR A 156 12.20 6.01 -6.17
CA TYR A 156 13.33 6.93 -6.27
C TYR A 156 13.37 7.67 -7.61
N ASP A 157 12.76 7.11 -8.65
CA ASP A 157 12.60 7.71 -9.97
C ASP A 157 11.56 8.84 -10.00
N VAL A 158 10.86 9.17 -8.90
CA VAL A 158 10.04 10.39 -8.78
C VAL A 158 10.90 11.63 -8.94
N THR A 159 12.15 11.56 -8.50
CA THR A 159 13.09 12.67 -8.54
C THR A 159 14.31 12.36 -9.39
N GLU A 160 14.93 13.40 -9.94
CA GLU A 160 16.25 13.36 -10.56
C GLU A 160 17.05 14.56 -10.05
N ALA A 161 18.29 14.34 -9.59
CA ALA A 161 19.11 15.37 -8.96
C ALA A 161 18.39 16.16 -7.84
N GLY A 162 17.54 15.49 -7.07
CA GLY A 162 16.78 16.09 -5.97
C GLY A 162 15.59 16.97 -6.41
N LYS A 163 15.21 16.93 -7.69
CA LYS A 163 14.06 17.67 -8.23
C LYS A 163 12.97 16.74 -8.73
N LEU A 164 11.72 17.14 -8.56
CA LEU A 164 10.57 16.38 -9.06
C LEU A 164 10.62 16.33 -10.60
N LYS A 165 10.60 15.12 -11.16
CA LYS A 165 10.66 14.97 -12.62
C LYS A 165 9.36 15.46 -13.27
N PRO A 166 9.42 16.12 -14.44
CA PRO A 166 8.24 16.64 -15.13
C PRO A 166 7.14 15.61 -15.40
N ALA A 167 7.51 14.37 -15.78
CA ALA A 167 6.56 13.30 -16.05
C ALA A 167 5.74 12.93 -14.80
N TRP A 168 6.40 12.91 -13.64
CA TRP A 168 5.76 12.63 -12.35
C TRP A 168 4.89 13.79 -11.86
N ARG A 169 5.38 15.03 -11.99
CA ARG A 169 4.56 16.22 -11.73
C ARG A 169 3.25 16.16 -12.51
N ARG A 170 3.32 15.96 -13.83
CA ARG A 170 2.15 15.87 -14.71
C ARG A 170 1.18 14.80 -14.21
N LEU A 171 1.69 13.61 -13.90
CA LEU A 171 0.89 12.49 -13.42
C LEU A 171 0.18 12.80 -12.10
N PHE A 172 0.88 13.42 -11.15
CA PHE A 172 0.32 13.82 -9.85
C PHE A 172 -0.73 14.92 -9.98
N GLU A 173 -0.50 15.93 -10.82
CA GLU A 173 -1.47 17.01 -11.04
C GLU A 173 -2.72 16.52 -11.79
N GLN A 174 -2.57 15.55 -12.69
CA GLN A 174 -3.69 14.97 -13.44
C GLN A 174 -4.51 13.95 -12.64
N TYR A 175 -3.87 13.19 -11.74
CA TYR A 175 -4.52 12.18 -10.90
C TYR A 175 -4.24 12.40 -9.40
N PRO A 176 -4.55 13.58 -8.84
CA PRO A 176 -4.13 13.97 -7.50
C PRO A 176 -4.76 13.11 -6.41
N ASP A 177 -5.87 12.45 -6.73
CA ASP A 177 -6.65 11.60 -5.83
C ASP A 177 -6.26 10.11 -5.86
N ARG A 178 -5.23 9.75 -6.65
CA ARG A 178 -4.88 8.36 -6.99
C ARG A 178 -3.55 7.88 -6.43
N PHE A 179 -2.89 8.67 -5.57
CA PHE A 179 -1.62 8.30 -4.95
C PHE A 179 -1.63 8.49 -3.44
N ILE A 180 -0.88 7.64 -2.74
CA ILE A 180 -0.54 7.75 -1.32
C ILE A 180 0.97 7.53 -1.14
N VAL A 181 1.52 7.99 -0.02
CA VAL A 181 2.93 7.79 0.34
C VAL A 181 3.06 6.94 1.60
N GLY A 182 3.98 5.97 1.57
CA GLY A 182 4.38 5.14 2.70
C GLY A 182 5.91 5.11 2.83
N SER A 183 6.40 4.59 3.96
CA SER A 183 7.84 4.50 4.24
C SER A 183 8.48 3.18 3.82
N ASP A 184 7.66 2.14 3.68
CA ASP A 184 8.06 0.74 3.51
C ASP A 184 9.27 0.33 4.38
N THR A 185 9.12 0.43 5.70
CA THR A 185 10.19 0.16 6.68
C THR A 185 10.24 -1.32 7.06
N TRP A 186 10.44 -2.18 6.07
CA TRP A 186 10.39 -3.64 6.21
C TRP A 186 11.64 -4.29 6.84
N VAL A 187 12.75 -3.53 7.00
CA VAL A 187 13.99 -3.94 7.69
C VAL A 187 14.47 -2.88 8.69
N THR A 188 15.25 -3.32 9.70
CA THR A 188 15.84 -2.46 10.74
C THR A 188 16.61 -1.27 10.18
N GLU A 189 17.41 -1.48 9.13
CA GLU A 189 18.20 -0.43 8.47
C GLU A 189 17.35 0.78 8.06
N ARG A 190 16.16 0.53 7.50
CA ARG A 190 15.26 1.60 7.04
C ARG A 190 14.66 2.41 8.19
N TRP A 191 14.55 1.82 9.38
CA TRP A 191 14.14 2.57 10.57
C TRP A 191 15.19 3.62 10.97
N GLY A 192 16.48 3.34 10.76
CA GLY A 192 17.56 4.32 10.93
C GLY A 192 17.49 5.47 9.92
N GLN A 193 16.94 5.22 8.73
CA GLN A 193 16.81 6.19 7.65
C GLN A 193 15.45 6.89 7.61
N TYR A 194 14.55 6.59 8.54
CA TYR A 194 13.14 7.01 8.47
C TYR A 194 12.96 8.51 8.26
N ALA A 195 13.68 9.32 9.05
CA ALA A 195 13.58 10.78 8.94
C ALA A 195 14.05 11.30 7.59
N SER A 196 15.14 10.73 7.06
CA SER A 196 15.66 11.06 5.73
C SER A 196 14.65 10.71 4.63
N ILE A 197 14.04 9.51 4.70
CA ILE A 197 13.02 9.07 3.75
C ILE A 197 11.81 10.02 3.79
N MET A 198 11.28 10.34 4.98
CA MET A 198 10.14 11.25 5.11
C MET A 198 10.45 12.67 4.65
N ASN A 199 11.68 13.16 4.87
CA ASN A 199 12.10 14.48 4.40
C ASN A 199 12.23 14.50 2.87
N GLY A 200 12.82 13.47 2.26
CA GLY A 200 12.88 13.34 0.81
C GLY A 200 11.49 13.38 0.16
N TYR A 201 10.48 12.77 0.81
CA TYR A 201 9.09 12.89 0.36
C TYR A 201 8.54 14.31 0.44
N ARG A 202 8.82 15.02 1.54
CA ARG A 202 8.39 16.42 1.71
C ARG A 202 9.05 17.34 0.69
N ASP A 203 10.30 17.11 0.34
CA ASP A 203 11.06 17.95 -0.58
C ASP A 203 10.40 17.96 -1.97
N TRP A 204 10.09 16.80 -2.55
CA TRP A 204 9.43 16.77 -3.86
C TRP A 204 7.93 17.10 -3.78
N LEU A 205 7.26 16.79 -2.66
CA LEU A 205 5.86 17.21 -2.45
C LEU A 205 5.75 18.75 -2.41
N ALA A 206 6.75 19.45 -1.87
CA ALA A 206 6.78 20.92 -1.81
C ALA A 206 6.91 21.57 -3.21
N GLU A 207 7.30 20.83 -4.23
CA GLU A 207 7.30 21.32 -5.60
C GLU A 207 5.89 21.31 -6.22
N LEU A 208 4.97 20.47 -5.74
CA LEU A 208 3.60 20.38 -6.28
C LEU A 208 2.70 21.54 -5.80
N PRO A 209 1.59 21.84 -6.50
CA PRO A 209 0.53 22.67 -5.94
C PRO A 209 0.08 22.14 -4.58
N LYS A 210 -0.17 23.05 -3.63
CA LYS A 210 -0.41 22.69 -2.22
C LYS A 210 -1.55 21.68 -2.05
N ASP A 211 -2.63 21.82 -2.79
CA ASP A 211 -3.78 20.93 -2.74
C ASP A 211 -3.45 19.52 -3.24
N VAL A 212 -2.65 19.39 -4.29
CA VAL A 212 -2.14 18.12 -4.81
C VAL A 212 -1.20 17.46 -3.79
N ALA A 213 -0.25 18.24 -3.25
CA ALA A 213 0.71 17.75 -2.26
C ALA A 213 0.00 17.19 -1.01
N GLU A 214 -0.99 17.91 -0.48
CA GLU A 214 -1.74 17.48 0.70
C GLU A 214 -2.61 16.23 0.43
N LYS A 215 -3.16 16.09 -0.78
CA LYS A 215 -3.88 14.88 -1.20
C LYS A 215 -2.96 13.66 -1.12
N ILE A 216 -1.80 13.72 -1.76
CA ILE A 216 -0.84 12.62 -1.80
C ILE A 216 -0.25 12.32 -0.42
N ALA A 217 0.08 13.38 0.33
CA ALA A 217 0.71 13.26 1.64
C ALA A 217 -0.19 12.61 2.70
N TYR A 218 -1.49 12.93 2.74
CA TYR A 218 -2.36 12.39 3.79
C TYR A 218 -3.87 12.36 3.48
N ARG A 219 -4.43 13.29 2.68
CA ARG A 219 -5.90 13.35 2.53
C ARG A 219 -6.46 12.15 1.77
N ASN A 220 -5.72 11.62 0.79
CA ASN A 220 -6.14 10.42 0.05
C ASN A 220 -6.23 9.20 0.98
N ALA A 221 -5.20 8.94 1.80
CA ALA A 221 -5.25 7.89 2.80
C ALA A 221 -6.43 8.08 3.77
N GLY A 222 -6.67 9.33 4.20
CA GLY A 222 -7.84 9.70 4.99
C GLY A 222 -9.16 9.29 4.34
N ARG A 223 -9.37 9.63 3.06
CA ARG A 223 -10.59 9.26 2.30
C ARG A 223 -10.75 7.75 2.12
N LEU A 224 -9.65 7.01 1.96
CA LEU A 224 -9.71 5.56 1.73
C LEU A 224 -10.04 4.77 3.00
N PHE A 225 -9.48 5.20 4.14
CA PHE A 225 -9.43 4.34 5.32
C PHE A 225 -10.11 4.93 6.56
N ARG A 226 -10.40 6.25 6.63
CA ARG A 226 -11.21 6.79 7.74
C ARG A 226 -12.68 6.53 7.44
N LYS A 227 -13.18 5.42 7.98
CA LYS A 227 -14.61 5.09 8.03
C LYS A 227 -15.17 5.50 9.39
#